data_AF-A0AAE4H9V2-F1
#
_entry.id   AF-A0AAE4H9V2-F1
#
_cell.length_a   1.000
_cell.length_b   1.000
_cell.length_c   1.000
_cell.angle_alpha   90.00
_cell.angle_beta   90.00
_cell.angle_gamma   90.00
#
_symmetry.space_group_name_H-M   'P 1'
#
loop_
_entity.id
_entity.type
_entity.pdbx_description
1 polymer ?
#
loop_
_entity_poly.entity_id
_entity_poly.type
_entity_poly.pdbx_seq_one_letter_code
_entity_poly.pdbx_strand_id
1 'polypeptide(L)'
;MTQPHTPLDTLIELARDSRDQAGQALAGEQRNAKQVADQLAALTDYRQEYADKLNAAMRDGIDPATMRNYQQFLASLDDALARARHAMQTQQQRIDHTRQRWQQEQRRLSSYDTLTERRAKEQQRMAQRREQRVSDDLVNSRLAHRPREGGF
;
A
#
# COMPACT_ATOMS: atom_id res chain seq x y z
N MET A 1 -29.95 1.85 -18.81
CA MET A 1 -29.09 2.72 -19.64
C MET A 1 -27.67 2.64 -19.06
N THR A 2 -26.79 1.90 -19.72
CA THR A 2 -25.39 1.75 -19.33
C THR A 2 -24.69 3.08 -19.60
N GLN A 3 -24.09 3.72 -18.60
CA GLN A 3 -23.27 4.90 -18.85
C GLN A 3 -22.09 4.50 -19.76
N PRO A 4 -21.74 5.32 -20.77
CA PRO A 4 -20.61 5.02 -21.64
C PRO A 4 -19.32 5.01 -20.81
N HIS A 5 -18.55 3.92 -20.90
CA HIS A 5 -17.24 3.79 -20.27
C HIS A 5 -16.31 4.90 -20.76
N THR A 6 -15.88 5.75 -19.84
CA THR A 6 -15.10 6.95 -20.16
C THR A 6 -13.60 6.68 -20.02
N PRO A 7 -12.74 7.50 -20.66
CA PRO A 7 -11.30 7.44 -20.43
C PRO A 7 -10.92 7.64 -18.94
N LEU A 8 -11.76 8.33 -18.16
CA LEU A 8 -11.53 8.49 -16.72
C LEU A 8 -11.75 7.18 -15.97
N ASP A 9 -12.75 6.37 -16.35
CA ASP A 9 -13.01 5.06 -15.75
C ASP A 9 -11.81 4.13 -15.98
N THR A 10 -11.22 4.14 -17.18
CA THR A 10 -9.99 3.38 -17.49
C THR A 10 -8.80 3.83 -16.63
N LEU A 11 -8.65 5.14 -16.39
CA LEU A 11 -7.59 5.67 -15.54
C LEU A 11 -7.77 5.28 -14.07
N ILE A 12 -9.02 5.20 -13.59
CA ILE A 12 -9.37 4.74 -12.25
C ILE A 12 -9.03 3.27 -12.09
N GLU A 13 -9.43 2.43 -13.04
CA GLU A 13 -9.11 0.99 -13.04
C GLU A 13 -7.60 0.78 -13.01
N LEU A 14 -6.85 1.44 -13.91
CA LEU A 14 -5.39 1.33 -13.94
C LEU A 14 -4.74 1.80 -12.63
N ALA A 15 -5.25 2.88 -12.01
CA ALA A 15 -4.75 3.37 -10.73
C ALA A 15 -5.07 2.42 -9.56
N ARG A 16 -6.24 1.77 -9.58
CA ARG A 16 -6.59 0.71 -8.63
C ARG A 16 -5.63 -0.45 -8.78
N ASP A 17 -5.47 -1.00 -9.98
CA ASP A 17 -4.57 -2.13 -10.24
C ASP A 17 -3.13 -1.80 -9.80
N SER A 18 -2.65 -0.59 -10.11
CA SER A 18 -1.31 -0.15 -9.70
C SER A 18 -1.16 -0.07 -8.18
N ARG A 19 -2.18 0.44 -7.47
CA ARG A 19 -2.23 0.47 -6.00
C ARG A 19 -2.22 -0.96 -5.42
N ASP A 20 -3.00 -1.87 -6.00
CA ASP A 20 -3.12 -3.27 -5.55
C ASP A 20 -1.78 -3.99 -5.68
N GLN A 21 -1.15 -3.86 -6.85
CA GLN A 21 0.18 -4.41 -7.11
C GLN A 21 1.23 -3.84 -6.14
N ALA A 22 1.22 -2.53 -5.90
CA ALA A 22 2.11 -1.91 -4.92
C ALA A 22 1.85 -2.42 -3.49
N GLY A 23 0.58 -2.67 -3.14
CA GLY A 23 0.19 -3.23 -1.85
C GLY A 23 0.66 -4.68 -1.66
N GLN A 24 0.51 -5.51 -2.70
CA GLN A 24 1.01 -6.89 -2.70
C GLN A 24 2.54 -6.92 -2.58
N ALA A 25 3.24 -6.04 -3.31
CA ALA A 25 4.69 -5.90 -3.20
C ALA A 25 5.11 -5.50 -1.77
N LEU A 26 4.44 -4.50 -1.17
CA LEU A 26 4.72 -4.08 0.21
C LEU A 26 4.53 -5.22 1.21
N ALA A 27 3.44 -6.00 1.07
CA ALA A 27 3.21 -7.16 1.92
C ALA A 27 4.30 -8.24 1.73
N GLY A 28 4.80 -8.42 0.50
CA GLY A 28 5.96 -9.27 0.20
C GLY A 28 7.22 -8.81 0.93
N GLU A 29 7.57 -7.54 0.82
CA GLU A 29 8.75 -6.97 1.50
C GLU A 29 8.64 -7.07 3.04
N GLN A 30 7.44 -6.90 3.60
CA GLN A 30 7.21 -7.09 5.04
C GLN A 30 7.40 -8.55 5.48
N ARG A 31 6.95 -9.53 4.69
CA ARG A 31 7.19 -10.95 4.98
C ARG A 31 8.68 -11.29 4.93
N ASN A 32 9.38 -10.78 3.92
CA ASN A 32 10.83 -10.96 3.80
C ASN A 32 11.58 -10.34 4.99
N ALA A 33 11.17 -9.15 5.44
CA ALA A 33 11.72 -8.55 6.66
C ALA A 33 11.50 -9.42 7.88
N LYS A 34 10.30 -9.96 8.06
CA LYS A 34 10.05 -10.88 9.17
C LYS A 34 10.98 -12.09 9.12
N GLN A 35 11.18 -12.71 7.96
CA GLN A 35 12.08 -13.86 7.82
C GLN A 35 13.53 -13.53 8.18
N VAL A 36 14.05 -12.39 7.73
CA VAL A 36 15.42 -11.97 8.07
C VAL A 36 15.54 -11.62 9.56
N ALA A 37 14.50 -11.05 10.16
CA ALA A 37 14.47 -10.77 11.61
C ALA A 37 14.46 -12.07 12.43
N ASP A 38 13.64 -13.04 12.03
CA ASP A 38 13.58 -14.36 12.68
C ASP A 38 14.94 -15.09 12.56
N GLN A 39 15.60 -15.01 11.40
CA GLN A 39 16.95 -15.56 11.20
C GLN A 39 18.00 -14.87 12.08
N LEU A 40 17.92 -13.54 12.23
CA LEU A 40 18.83 -12.76 13.07
C LEU A 40 18.67 -13.15 14.55
N ALA A 41 17.44 -13.31 15.01
CA ALA A 41 17.14 -13.78 16.37
C ALA A 41 17.73 -15.17 16.59
N ALA A 42 17.45 -16.13 15.71
CA ALA A 42 17.97 -17.49 15.81
C ALA A 42 19.51 -17.54 15.85
N LEU A 43 20.20 -16.75 15.01
CA LEU A 43 21.67 -16.66 15.03
C LEU A 43 22.19 -16.04 16.33
N THR A 44 21.48 -15.08 16.90
CA THR A 44 21.87 -14.40 18.14
C THR A 44 21.77 -15.37 19.31
N ASP A 45 20.65 -16.08 19.41
CA ASP A 45 20.41 -17.09 20.46
C ASP A 45 21.45 -18.21 20.36
N TYR A 46 21.67 -18.72 19.15
CA TYR A 46 22.62 -19.81 18.92
C TYR A 46 24.06 -19.39 19.23
N ARG A 47 24.46 -18.16 18.88
CA ARG A 47 25.76 -17.62 19.25
C ARG A 47 25.93 -17.51 20.76
N GLN A 48 24.90 -17.07 21.47
CA GLN A 48 24.94 -16.97 22.93
C GLN A 48 25.10 -18.35 23.57
N GLU A 49 24.27 -19.32 23.17
CA GLU A 49 24.37 -20.69 23.65
C GLU A 49 25.78 -21.29 23.41
N TYR A 50 26.36 -21.00 22.25
CA TYR A 50 27.69 -21.50 21.90
C TYR A 50 28.81 -20.83 22.70
N ALA A 51 28.67 -19.54 23.01
CA ALA A 51 29.58 -18.82 23.89
C ALA A 51 29.52 -19.37 25.32
N ASP A 52 28.32 -19.71 25.82
CA ASP A 52 28.13 -20.31 27.14
C ASP A 52 28.75 -21.71 27.22
N LYS A 53 28.63 -22.52 26.15
CA LYS A 53 29.33 -23.81 26.03
C LYS A 53 30.85 -23.67 26.10
N LEU A 54 31.42 -22.68 25.39
CA LEU A 54 32.85 -22.40 25.47
C LEU A 54 33.26 -22.00 26.90
N ASN A 55 32.49 -21.11 27.55
CA ASN A 55 32.75 -20.69 28.92
C ASN A 55 32.73 -21.86 29.92
N ALA A 56 31.78 -22.79 29.76
CA ALA A 56 31.73 -24.00 30.57
C ALA A 56 32.94 -24.91 30.32
N ALA A 57 33.25 -25.20 29.05
CA ALA A 57 34.39 -26.03 28.69
C ALA A 57 35.73 -25.44 29.17
N MET A 58 35.88 -24.11 29.15
CA MET A 58 37.04 -23.44 29.72
C MET A 58 37.19 -23.64 31.23
N ARG A 59 36.08 -23.69 31.98
CA ARG A 59 36.09 -23.95 33.43
C ARG A 59 36.49 -25.38 33.76
N ASP A 60 36.07 -26.34 32.92
CA ASP A 60 36.34 -27.77 33.10
C ASP A 60 37.74 -28.18 32.60
N GLY A 61 38.45 -27.27 31.93
CA GLY A 61 39.73 -27.53 31.29
C GLY A 61 39.54 -28.07 29.88
N ILE A 62 39.80 -27.22 28.89
CA ILE A 62 39.65 -27.52 27.46
C ILE A 62 41.03 -27.60 26.80
N ASP A 63 41.21 -28.52 25.86
CA ASP A 63 42.44 -28.57 25.08
C ASP A 63 42.51 -27.40 24.06
N PRO A 64 43.72 -26.97 23.67
CA PRO A 64 43.89 -25.84 22.75
C PRO A 64 43.23 -26.01 21.38
N ALA A 65 43.13 -27.24 20.86
CA ALA A 65 42.53 -27.50 19.55
C ALA A 65 41.01 -27.30 19.61
N THR A 66 40.35 -27.83 20.63
CA THR A 66 38.90 -27.62 20.82
C THR A 66 38.60 -26.14 21.08
N MET A 67 39.40 -25.44 21.90
CA MET A 67 39.24 -23.99 22.11
C MET A 67 39.31 -23.21 20.80
N ARG A 68 40.27 -23.54 19.92
CA ARG A 68 40.41 -22.90 18.61
C ARG A 68 39.21 -23.17 17.70
N ASN A 69 38.66 -24.38 17.71
CA ASN A 69 37.46 -24.73 16.96
C ASN A 69 36.25 -23.89 17.40
N TYR A 70 36.05 -23.74 18.72
CA TYR A 70 35.00 -22.88 19.26
C TYR A 70 35.15 -21.43 18.80
N GLN A 71 36.35 -20.87 18.90
CA GLN A 71 36.64 -19.50 18.47
C GLN A 71 36.38 -19.29 16.98
N GLN A 72 36.79 -20.23 16.13
CA GLN A 72 36.57 -20.15 14.69
C GLN A 72 35.08 -20.21 14.35
N PHE A 73 34.31 -21.05 15.04
CA PHE A 73 32.87 -21.12 14.83
C PHE A 73 32.16 -19.85 15.31
N LEU A 74 32.51 -19.32 16.48
CA LEU A 74 31.98 -18.05 16.98
C LEU A 74 32.26 -16.90 16.02
N ALA A 75 33.47 -16.83 15.45
CA ALA A 75 33.81 -15.84 14.42
C ALA A 75 32.92 -16.00 13.18
N SER A 76 32.64 -17.24 12.74
CA SER A 76 31.73 -17.48 11.61
C SER A 76 30.28 -17.06 11.90
N LEU A 77 29.82 -17.20 13.15
CA LEU A 77 28.51 -16.72 13.59
C LEU A 77 28.47 -15.20 13.66
N ASP A 78 29.54 -14.56 14.13
CA ASP A 78 29.65 -13.10 14.15
C ASP A 78 29.61 -12.50 12.74
N ASP A 79 30.30 -13.12 11.79
CA ASP A 79 30.23 -12.75 10.37
C ASP A 79 28.82 -12.95 9.79
N ALA A 80 28.14 -14.05 10.13
CA ALA A 80 26.77 -14.31 9.69
C ALA A 80 25.78 -13.29 10.28
N LEU A 81 25.94 -12.93 11.55
CA LEU A 81 25.15 -11.89 12.22
C LEU A 81 25.36 -10.53 11.58
N ALA A 82 26.59 -10.17 11.24
CA ALA A 82 26.89 -8.93 10.52
C ALA A 82 26.17 -8.87 9.17
N ARG A 83 26.21 -9.97 8.39
CA ARG A 83 25.48 -10.08 7.12
C ARG A 83 23.97 -9.97 7.31
N ALA A 84 23.41 -10.65 8.31
CA ALA A 84 21.96 -10.61 8.60
C ALA A 84 21.50 -9.20 9.02
N ARG A 85 22.31 -8.48 9.82
CA ARG A 85 22.04 -7.08 10.20
C ARG A 85 22.04 -6.14 8.99
N HIS A 86 23.01 -6.30 8.09
CA HIS A 86 23.05 -5.52 6.85
C HIS A 86 21.86 -5.83 5.93
N ALA A 87 21.47 -7.11 5.81
CA ALA A 87 20.28 -7.52 5.08
C ALA A 87 19.01 -6.90 5.67
N MET A 88 18.91 -6.84 7.00
CA MET A 88 17.81 -6.16 7.71
C MET A 88 17.70 -4.68 7.34
N GLN A 89 18.82 -3.95 7.36
CA GLN A 89 18.84 -2.54 6.98
C GLN A 89 18.41 -2.34 5.52
N THR A 90 18.93 -3.17 4.61
CA THR A 90 18.55 -3.14 3.19
C THR A 90 17.06 -3.41 3.02
N GLN A 91 16.52 -4.37 3.77
CA GLN A 91 15.12 -4.75 3.70
C GLN A 91 14.20 -3.65 4.24
N GLN A 92 14.61 -2.94 5.28
CA GLN A 92 13.88 -1.78 5.79
C GLN A 92 13.78 -0.67 4.75
N GLN A 93 14.88 -0.37 4.03
CA GLN A 93 14.88 0.61 2.94
C GLN A 93 13.93 0.21 1.81
N ARG A 94 13.86 -1.09 1.46
CA ARG A 94 12.93 -1.61 0.44
C ARG A 94 11.47 -1.46 0.86
N ILE A 95 11.16 -1.73 2.14
CA ILE A 95 9.83 -1.49 2.70
C ILE A 95 9.45 -0.02 2.57
N ASP A 96 10.34 0.88 2.96
CA ASP A 96 10.06 2.32 2.95
C ASP A 96 9.83 2.83 1.52
N HIS A 97 10.66 2.42 0.56
CA HIS A 97 10.48 2.75 -0.85
C HIS A 97 9.15 2.20 -1.40
N THR A 98 8.83 0.94 -1.10
CA THR A 98 7.60 0.30 -1.60
C THR A 98 6.36 0.92 -0.96
N ARG A 99 6.45 1.32 0.31
CA ARG A 99 5.40 2.05 1.02
C ARG A 99 5.16 3.43 0.38
N GLN A 100 6.21 4.16 0.05
CA GLN A 100 6.10 5.45 -0.64
C GLN A 100 5.40 5.31 -1.99
N ARG A 101 5.78 4.30 -2.78
CA ARG A 101 5.12 3.99 -4.06
C ARG A 101 3.63 3.68 -3.86
N TRP A 102 3.29 2.81 -2.91
CA TRP A 102 1.89 2.50 -2.60
C TRP A 102 1.09 3.74 -2.20
N GLN A 103 1.66 4.62 -1.35
CA GLN A 103 1.03 5.89 -0.97
C GLN A 103 0.84 6.84 -2.16
N GLN A 104 1.75 6.83 -3.13
CA GLN A 104 1.62 7.64 -4.34
C GLN A 104 0.47 7.15 -5.23
N GLU A 105 0.37 5.83 -5.46
CA GLU A 105 -0.75 5.26 -6.23
C GLU A 105 -2.08 5.47 -5.52
N GLN A 106 -2.11 5.34 -4.18
CA GLN A 106 -3.31 5.65 -3.40
C GLN A 106 -3.74 7.12 -3.56
N ARG A 107 -2.81 8.08 -3.51
CA ARG A 107 -3.11 9.49 -3.73
C ARG A 107 -3.62 9.76 -5.15
N ARG A 108 -3.03 9.09 -6.15
CA ARG A 108 -3.47 9.19 -7.55
C ARG A 108 -4.90 8.71 -7.72
N LEU A 109 -5.24 7.55 -7.15
CA LEU A 109 -6.59 7.01 -7.15
C LEU A 109 -7.60 7.97 -6.51
N SER A 110 -7.30 8.47 -5.30
CA SER A 110 -8.17 9.44 -4.61
C SER A 110 -8.39 10.73 -5.39
N SER A 111 -7.40 11.16 -6.18
CA SER A 111 -7.52 12.33 -7.07
C SER A 111 -8.52 12.06 -8.19
N TYR A 112 -8.54 10.85 -8.77
CA TYR A 112 -9.52 10.47 -9.78
C TYR A 112 -10.93 10.29 -9.20
N ASP A 113 -11.06 9.72 -8.01
CA ASP A 113 -12.35 9.62 -7.32
C ASP A 113 -12.96 11.02 -7.10
N THR A 114 -12.14 11.97 -6.62
CA THR A 114 -12.56 13.37 -6.43
C THR A 114 -13.02 14.02 -7.74
N LEU A 115 -12.30 13.78 -8.84
CA LEU A 115 -12.68 14.30 -10.16
C LEU A 115 -14.02 13.71 -10.65
N THR A 116 -14.24 12.43 -10.39
CA THR A 116 -15.46 11.71 -10.75
C THR A 116 -16.67 12.26 -10.00
N GLU A 117 -16.54 12.45 -8.68
CA GLU A 117 -17.58 13.06 -7.87
C GLU A 117 -17.94 14.48 -8.35
N ARG A 118 -16.93 15.27 -8.72
CA ARG A 118 -17.15 16.61 -9.26
C ARG A 118 -17.92 16.57 -10.58
N ARG A 119 -17.55 15.68 -11.51
CA ARG A 119 -18.25 15.51 -12.78
C ARG A 119 -19.70 15.07 -12.58
N ALA A 120 -19.94 14.14 -11.65
CA ALA A 120 -21.29 13.70 -11.32
C ALA A 120 -22.15 14.85 -10.79
N LYS A 121 -21.60 15.67 -9.87
CA LYS A 121 -22.28 16.88 -9.35
C LYS A 121 -22.58 17.90 -10.45
N GLU A 122 -21.64 18.14 -11.37
CA GLU A 122 -21.86 19.06 -12.49
C GLU A 122 -22.95 18.55 -13.45
N GLN A 123 -22.95 17.25 -13.78
CA GLN A 123 -23.99 16.64 -14.60
C GLN A 123 -25.37 16.71 -13.96
N GLN A 124 -25.47 16.44 -12.65
CA GLN A 124 -26.72 16.56 -11.89
C GLN A 124 -27.25 17.99 -11.93
N ARG A 125 -26.39 18.99 -11.72
CA ARG A 125 -26.78 20.41 -11.81
C ARG A 125 -27.26 20.79 -13.21
N MET A 126 -26.63 20.27 -14.26
CA MET A 126 -27.08 20.51 -15.63
C MET A 126 -28.42 19.85 -15.92
N ALA A 127 -28.65 18.63 -15.43
CA ALA A 127 -29.93 17.93 -15.56
C ALA A 127 -31.07 18.69 -14.86
N GLN A 128 -30.86 19.09 -13.61
CA GLN A 128 -31.82 19.91 -12.85
C GLN A 128 -32.17 21.22 -13.57
N ARG A 129 -31.17 21.92 -14.14
CA ARG A 129 -31.42 23.15 -14.93
C ARG A 129 -32.23 22.88 -16.19
N ARG A 130 -32.03 21.75 -16.86
CA ARG A 130 -32.82 21.38 -18.05
C ARG A 130 -34.26 21.04 -17.66
N GLU A 131 -34.45 20.24 -16.62
CA GLU A 131 -35.77 19.89 -16.09
C GLU A 131 -36.56 21.13 -15.68
N GLN A 132 -35.92 22.07 -14.98
CA GLN A 132 -36.54 23.34 -14.60
C GLN A 132 -36.99 24.14 -15.84
N ARG A 133 -36.13 24.30 -16.86
CA ARG A 133 -36.49 24.99 -18.10
C ARG A 133 -37.68 24.33 -18.81
N VAL A 134 -37.68 23.01 -18.95
CA VAL A 134 -38.78 22.27 -19.57
C VAL A 134 -40.08 22.46 -18.78
N SER A 135 -40.01 22.45 -17.46
CA SER A 135 -41.17 22.72 -16.60
C SER A 135 -41.70 24.15 -16.81
N ASP A 136 -40.82 25.15 -16.82
CA ASP A 136 -41.18 26.55 -17.02
C ASP A 136 -41.82 26.77 -18.40
N ASP A 137 -41.28 26.16 -19.46
CA ASP A 137 -41.82 26.22 -20.82
C ASP A 137 -43.23 25.61 -20.90
N LEU A 138 -43.46 24.47 -20.23
CA LEU A 138 -44.78 23.82 -20.17
C LEU A 138 -45.81 24.65 -19.38
N VAL A 139 -45.39 25.32 -18.31
CA VAL A 139 -46.25 26.23 -17.54
C VAL A 139 -46.62 27.44 -18.39
N ASN A 140 -45.62 28.07 -19.03
CA ASN A 140 -45.82 29.21 -19.91
C ASN A 140 -46.71 28.88 -21.11
N SER A 141 -46.53 27.72 -21.75
CA SER A 141 -47.37 27.29 -22.87
C SER A 141 -48.82 27.06 -22.45
N ARG A 142 -49.06 26.47 -21.27
CA ARG A 142 -50.42 26.28 -20.72
C ARG A 142 -51.10 27.60 -20.37
N LEU A 143 -50.36 28.56 -19.83
CA LEU A 143 -50.88 29.90 -19.53
C LEU A 143 -51.21 30.67 -20.82
N ALA A 144 -50.39 30.55 -21.86
CA ALA A 144 -50.63 31.16 -23.17
C ALA A 144 -51.82 30.53 -23.93
N HIS A 145 -52.11 29.25 -23.68
CA HIS A 145 -53.25 28.54 -24.28
C HIS A 145 -54.56 28.65 -23.47
N ARG A 146 -54.56 29.40 -22.36
CA ARG A 146 -55.79 29.66 -21.61
C ARG A 146 -56.63 30.65 -22.43
N PRO A 147 -57.79 30.24 -22.98
CA PRO A 147 -58.61 31.14 -23.77
C PRO A 147 -59.00 32.34 -22.89
N ARG A 148 -58.99 33.54 -23.50
CA ARG A 148 -59.63 34.71 -22.91
C ARG A 148 -61.13 34.44 -22.85
N GLU A 149 -61.58 33.76 -21.80
CA GLU A 149 -62.98 33.79 -21.40
C GLU A 149 -63.24 35.18 -20.79
N GLY A 150 -63.67 36.09 -21.65
CA GLY A 150 -64.17 37.41 -21.30
C GLY A 150 -65.38 37.74 -22.16
N GLY A 151 -66.49 38.05 -21.49
CA GLY A 151 -67.78 38.49 -22.05
C GLY A 151 -68.80 37.34 -22.00
N PHE A 152 -69.87 37.37 -21.19
CA PHE A 152 -70.73 38.48 -20.75
C PHE A 152 -71.22 38.26 -19.32
#